data_AF-A0AAF3EU08-F1
#
_entry.id   AF-A0AAF3EU08-F1
#
_cell.length_a   1.000
_cell.length_b   1.000
_cell.length_c   1.000
_cell.angle_alpha   90.00
_cell.angle_beta   90.00
_cell.angle_gamma   90.00
#
_symmetry.space_group_name_H-M   'P 1'
#
loop_
_entity.id
_entity.type
_entity.pdbx_description
1 polymer ?
#
loop_
_entity_poly.entity_id
_entity_poly.type
_entity_poly.pdbx_seq_one_letter_code
_entity_poly.pdbx_strand_id
1 'polypeptide(L)'
;MSNDRAENGETLLDEFKNPQLQTTTTKRVKSIDEFLTLGRYCVWFLFCVELMTLTSLICKVCMVFIGATPNIVSCGNVTFVDQTEACERLPILIEMTSCKPVFEYQFLSVNVEYNLICKDAYLVKNSISVQMLGVLVGNFVFGQFSDSYGRKLTIFISLICITVTSFINAYATSFEVFYWLRIVVGFFSGGLSTAIGVYTMENVPTRHRMWVTTDTAKSECSTFFLSMICICFLFESPLWLVQKDRFEAARRVFSKIQRIDGRSEDKLGWQELEEALEYRQQIAETRPKKAEKIHVLSHLVHLEDAVLDEHFGFWNWRHFSCQLCPNVQHGEAEWITLLEQYFTWS
;
A
#
# COMPACT_ATOMS: atom_id res chain seq x y z
N MET A 1 4.42 54.71 -20.44
CA MET A 1 4.24 53.79 -19.29
C MET A 1 3.66 52.47 -19.80
N SER A 2 4.48 51.64 -20.45
CA SER A 2 4.23 50.23 -20.78
C SER A 2 5.29 49.76 -21.79
N ASN A 3 6.54 49.59 -21.36
CA ASN A 3 7.46 48.75 -22.16
C ASN A 3 8.59 48.06 -21.36
N ASP A 4 8.78 48.39 -20.08
CA ASP A 4 9.90 47.82 -19.30
C ASP A 4 9.63 46.45 -18.64
N ARG A 5 8.62 45.69 -19.09
CA ARG A 5 8.25 44.39 -18.48
C ARG A 5 8.68 43.17 -19.30
N ALA A 6 9.15 43.35 -20.54
CA ALA A 6 9.55 42.24 -21.42
C ALA A 6 11.05 41.87 -21.34
N GLU A 7 11.94 42.81 -21.01
CA GLU A 7 13.40 42.53 -20.94
C GLU A 7 13.87 41.80 -19.67
N ASN A 8 13.06 41.79 -18.59
CA ASN A 8 13.42 41.11 -17.33
C ASN A 8 13.03 39.61 -17.28
N GLY A 9 12.36 39.10 -18.33
CA GLY A 9 11.97 37.69 -18.42
C GLY A 9 13.04 36.79 -19.03
N GLU A 10 13.85 37.32 -19.96
CA GLU A 10 14.91 36.58 -20.65
C GLU A 10 16.21 36.53 -19.82
N THR A 11 16.47 37.55 -19.00
CA THR A 11 17.65 37.63 -18.13
C THR A 11 17.64 36.61 -16.99
N LEU A 12 16.47 36.16 -16.52
CA LEU A 12 16.36 35.11 -15.48
C LEU A 12 16.54 33.68 -16.01
N LEU A 13 16.28 33.45 -17.30
CA LEU A 13 16.55 32.14 -17.93
C LEU A 13 18.03 31.99 -18.29
N ASP A 14 18.74 33.08 -18.54
CA ASP A 14 20.19 33.05 -18.75
C ASP A 14 21.00 32.90 -17.46
N GLU A 15 20.43 33.24 -16.28
CA GLU A 15 21.08 32.98 -14.99
C GLU A 15 21.10 31.49 -14.62
N PHE A 16 20.15 30.68 -15.11
CA PHE A 16 20.19 29.21 -15.03
C PHE A 16 21.21 28.58 -16.00
N LYS A 17 21.83 29.39 -16.85
CA LYS A 17 22.82 28.98 -17.85
C LYS A 17 24.23 29.35 -17.43
N ASN A 18 24.49 29.52 -16.13
CA ASN A 18 25.83 29.82 -15.64
C ASN A 18 26.76 28.60 -15.83
N PRO A 19 27.75 28.64 -16.75
CA PRO A 19 28.57 27.47 -17.11
C PRO A 19 29.63 27.10 -16.07
N GLN A 20 29.76 27.88 -14.98
CA GLN A 20 30.84 27.76 -14.00
C GLN A 20 30.67 26.60 -13.00
N LEU A 21 29.57 25.83 -13.08
CA LEU A 21 29.43 24.54 -12.37
C LEU A 21 29.54 23.32 -13.30
N GLN A 22 29.82 23.51 -14.59
CA GLN A 22 29.93 22.42 -15.58
C GLN A 22 31.36 22.09 -15.98
N THR A 23 32.36 22.80 -15.44
CA THR A 23 33.78 22.64 -15.80
C THR A 23 34.60 22.04 -14.67
N THR A 24 34.21 20.86 -14.20
CA THR A 24 35.17 19.94 -13.55
C THR A 24 34.64 18.52 -13.68
N THR A 25 35.10 17.80 -14.72
CA THR A 25 34.77 16.40 -15.08
C THR A 25 33.28 16.09 -15.32
N THR A 26 32.95 15.69 -16.55
CA THR A 26 31.66 15.09 -16.96
C THR A 26 31.48 13.71 -16.31
N LYS A 27 31.47 13.64 -14.98
CA LYS A 27 31.12 12.44 -14.23
C LYS A 27 29.61 12.49 -14.03
N ARG A 28 28.89 11.48 -14.52
CA ARG A 28 27.45 11.35 -14.25
C ARG A 28 27.31 11.25 -12.72
N VAL A 29 26.70 12.25 -12.08
CA VAL A 29 26.34 12.16 -10.66
C VAL A 29 25.39 10.98 -10.51
N LYS A 30 25.80 9.95 -9.77
CA LYS A 30 25.00 8.74 -9.58
C LYS A 30 23.73 9.07 -8.81
N SER A 31 22.64 8.39 -9.16
CA SER A 31 21.40 8.52 -8.40
C SER A 31 21.53 7.83 -7.04
N ILE A 32 20.80 8.34 -6.03
CA ILE A 32 20.94 7.91 -4.62
C ILE A 32 20.61 6.42 -4.44
N ASP A 33 19.68 5.91 -5.25
CA ASP A 33 19.31 4.50 -5.28
C ASP A 33 20.41 3.57 -5.82
N GLU A 34 21.37 4.08 -6.59
CA GLU A 34 22.52 3.29 -7.06
C GLU A 34 23.51 2.98 -5.93
N PHE A 35 23.51 3.76 -4.85
CA PHE A 35 24.31 3.52 -3.66
C PHE A 35 23.70 2.47 -2.73
N LEU A 36 22.40 2.21 -2.87
CA LEU A 36 21.76 1.08 -2.20
C LEU A 36 22.22 -0.20 -2.90
N THR A 37 22.70 -1.16 -2.12
CA THR A 37 23.09 -2.48 -2.62
C THR A 37 22.38 -3.55 -1.80
N LEU A 38 22.25 -4.75 -2.36
CA LEU A 38 21.68 -5.89 -1.65
C LEU A 38 22.72 -6.44 -0.65
N GLY A 39 22.93 -5.69 0.44
CA GLY A 39 23.84 -6.03 1.53
C GLY A 39 23.17 -6.84 2.64
N ARG A 40 23.90 -7.10 3.72
CA ARG A 40 23.41 -7.83 4.89
C ARG A 40 22.27 -7.07 5.58
N TYR A 41 22.36 -5.75 5.64
CA TYR A 41 21.29 -4.92 6.18
C TYR A 41 20.02 -5.00 5.32
N CYS A 42 20.16 -4.99 3.99
CA CYS A 42 19.01 -5.10 3.08
C CYS A 42 18.28 -6.44 3.25
N VAL A 43 19.00 -7.55 3.38
CA VAL A 43 18.41 -8.87 3.65
C VAL A 43 17.70 -8.89 5.02
N TRP A 44 18.35 -8.37 6.06
CA TRP A 44 17.74 -8.28 7.39
C TRP A 44 16.51 -7.35 7.40
N PHE A 45 16.56 -6.24 6.66
CA PHE A 45 15.45 -5.33 6.43
C PHE A 45 14.27 -6.05 5.76
N LEU A 46 14.53 -6.81 4.69
CA LEU A 46 13.49 -7.55 3.96
C LEU A 46 12.84 -8.60 4.85
N PHE A 47 13.64 -9.34 5.61
CA PHE A 47 13.13 -10.29 6.60
C PHE A 47 12.25 -9.59 7.66
N CYS A 48 12.67 -8.43 8.17
CA CYS A 48 11.86 -7.65 9.10
C CYS A 48 10.55 -7.15 8.46
N VAL A 49 10.59 -6.69 7.21
CA VAL A 49 9.40 -6.25 6.46
C VAL A 49 8.44 -7.41 6.23
N GLU A 50 8.94 -8.59 5.86
CA GLU A 50 8.14 -9.80 5.73
C GLU A 50 7.47 -10.17 7.06
N LEU A 51 8.20 -10.17 8.18
CA LEU A 51 7.60 -10.39 9.50
C LEU A 51 6.47 -9.39 9.83
N MET A 52 6.56 -8.15 9.32
CA MET A 52 5.54 -7.12 9.54
C MET A 52 4.32 -7.29 8.64
N THR A 53 4.50 -7.70 7.38
CA THR A 53 3.38 -7.98 6.47
C THR A 53 2.58 -9.21 6.92
N LEU A 54 3.26 -10.20 7.49
CA LEU A 54 2.64 -11.41 8.06
C LEU A 54 1.59 -11.11 9.15
N THR A 55 1.80 -10.07 9.97
CA THR A 55 0.86 -9.68 11.04
C THR A 55 -0.49 -9.18 10.48
N SER A 56 -0.48 -8.48 9.34
CA SER A 56 -1.71 -7.98 8.72
C SER A 56 -2.47 -9.05 7.94
N LEU A 57 -1.79 -10.14 7.56
CA LEU A 57 -2.32 -11.15 6.65
C LEU A 57 -3.25 -12.12 7.35
N ILE A 58 -3.00 -12.45 8.61
CA ILE A 58 -3.92 -13.31 9.37
C ILE A 58 -5.26 -12.62 9.55
N CYS A 59 -5.27 -11.30 9.73
CA CYS A 59 -6.51 -10.53 9.71
C CYS A 59 -7.22 -10.52 8.35
N LYS A 60 -6.53 -10.71 7.21
CA LYS A 60 -7.13 -10.75 5.87
C LYS A 60 -7.56 -12.16 5.46
N VAL A 61 -6.73 -13.18 5.69
CA VAL A 61 -7.03 -14.59 5.38
C VAL A 61 -8.14 -15.14 6.27
N CYS A 62 -8.15 -14.82 7.57
CA CYS A 62 -9.25 -15.21 8.44
C CYS A 62 -10.61 -14.67 7.94
N MET A 63 -10.65 -13.56 7.17
CA MET A 63 -11.91 -13.02 6.64
C MET A 63 -12.62 -13.99 5.69
N VAL A 64 -11.85 -14.73 4.88
CA VAL A 64 -12.41 -15.68 3.93
C VAL A 64 -13.19 -16.77 4.66
N PHE A 65 -12.62 -17.27 5.77
CA PHE A 65 -13.26 -18.30 6.60
C PHE A 65 -14.39 -17.74 7.47
N ILE A 66 -14.31 -16.47 7.88
CA ILE A 66 -15.33 -15.83 8.69
C ILE A 66 -16.69 -15.72 7.98
N GLY A 67 -16.69 -15.50 6.66
CA GLY A 67 -17.91 -15.33 5.87
C GLY A 67 -18.59 -16.64 5.43
N ALA A 68 -18.00 -17.81 5.70
CA ALA A 68 -18.56 -19.07 5.25
C ALA A 68 -19.88 -19.40 5.97
N THR A 69 -20.91 -19.72 5.20
CA THR A 69 -22.22 -20.12 5.72
C THR A 69 -22.20 -21.59 6.13
N PRO A 70 -22.70 -21.94 7.32
CA PRO A 70 -22.82 -23.34 7.73
C PRO A 70 -23.91 -24.07 6.93
N ASN A 71 -23.79 -25.40 6.83
CA ASN A 71 -24.86 -26.23 6.27
C ASN A 71 -25.89 -26.58 7.35
N ILE A 72 -27.16 -26.39 7.03
CA ILE A 72 -28.28 -26.74 7.92
C ILE A 72 -28.63 -28.22 7.66
N VAL A 73 -28.46 -29.07 8.67
CA VAL A 73 -28.68 -30.53 8.54
C VAL A 73 -30.08 -30.91 9.02
N SER A 74 -30.48 -30.45 10.20
CA SER A 74 -31.77 -30.82 10.78
C SER A 74 -32.26 -29.84 11.84
N CYS A 75 -33.58 -29.84 12.05
CA CYS A 75 -34.24 -29.20 13.19
C CYS A 75 -35.33 -30.14 13.72
N GLY A 76 -35.13 -30.68 14.92
CA GLY A 76 -36.02 -31.70 15.49
C GLY A 76 -36.01 -33.00 14.66
N ASN A 77 -37.19 -33.47 14.24
CA ASN A 77 -37.35 -34.68 13.42
C ASN A 77 -37.28 -34.42 11.90
N VAL A 78 -37.07 -33.18 11.47
CA VAL A 78 -36.99 -32.81 10.05
C VAL A 78 -35.53 -32.68 9.63
N THR A 79 -35.14 -33.41 8.59
CA THR A 79 -33.81 -33.35 7.95
C THR A 79 -33.92 -32.65 6.61
N PHE A 80 -32.93 -31.82 6.28
CA PHE A 80 -32.88 -31.08 5.02
C PHE A 80 -31.80 -31.63 4.10
N VAL A 81 -32.13 -31.79 2.81
CA VAL A 81 -31.17 -32.15 1.75
C VAL A 81 -30.78 -30.91 0.93
N ASP A 82 -31.74 -30.00 0.72
CA ASP A 82 -31.52 -28.72 0.05
C ASP A 82 -31.43 -27.57 1.06
N GLN A 83 -30.39 -26.73 0.93
CA GLN A 83 -30.14 -25.58 1.80
C GLN A 83 -31.14 -24.44 1.57
N THR A 84 -31.70 -24.32 0.35
CA THR A 84 -32.68 -23.27 0.05
C THR A 84 -34.00 -23.56 0.77
N GLU A 85 -34.48 -24.79 0.71
CA GLU A 85 -35.66 -25.26 1.45
C GLU A 85 -35.45 -25.18 2.96
N ALA A 86 -34.24 -25.53 3.44
CA ALA A 86 -33.87 -25.38 4.84
C ALA A 86 -34.03 -23.93 5.30
N CYS A 87 -33.53 -22.97 4.51
CA CYS A 87 -33.58 -21.56 4.86
C CYS A 87 -34.98 -20.94 4.89
N GLU A 88 -35.91 -21.43 4.08
CA GLU A 88 -37.30 -20.96 4.10
C GLU A 88 -38.10 -21.56 5.26
N ARG A 89 -37.88 -22.83 5.57
CA ARG A 89 -38.65 -23.56 6.58
C ARG A 89 -38.13 -23.42 8.00
N LEU A 90 -36.85 -23.15 8.18
CA LEU A 90 -36.22 -23.05 9.49
C LEU A 90 -36.88 -22.04 10.45
N PRO A 91 -37.19 -20.78 10.06
CA PRO A 91 -37.83 -19.84 10.99
C PRO A 91 -39.21 -20.33 11.46
N ILE A 92 -39.98 -20.96 10.55
CA ILE A 92 -41.31 -21.51 10.86
C ILE A 92 -41.19 -22.66 11.86
N LEU A 93 -40.22 -23.55 11.70
CA LEU A 93 -40.01 -24.68 12.59
C LEU A 93 -39.52 -24.25 13.99
N ILE A 94 -38.72 -23.20 14.07
CA ILE A 94 -38.27 -22.63 15.34
C ILE A 94 -39.49 -22.06 16.10
N GLU A 95 -40.37 -21.33 15.42
CA GLU A 95 -41.56 -20.74 16.04
C GLU A 95 -42.58 -21.80 16.49
N MET A 96 -42.83 -22.82 15.65
CA MET A 96 -43.81 -23.86 15.95
C MET A 96 -43.35 -24.89 16.99
N THR A 97 -42.07 -25.27 16.95
CA THR A 97 -41.55 -26.43 17.68
C THR A 97 -40.43 -26.09 18.66
N SER A 98 -39.97 -24.83 18.71
CA SER A 98 -38.79 -24.42 19.51
C SER A 98 -37.59 -25.34 19.28
N CYS A 99 -37.42 -25.84 18.05
CA CYS A 99 -36.33 -26.75 17.72
C CYS A 99 -35.00 -26.01 17.67
N LYS A 100 -33.94 -26.61 18.22
CA LYS A 100 -32.57 -26.09 18.10
C LYS A 100 -31.97 -26.64 16.79
N PRO A 101 -31.62 -25.77 15.82
CA PRO A 101 -31.03 -26.23 14.57
C PRO A 101 -29.66 -26.85 14.79
N VAL A 102 -29.38 -27.93 14.07
CA VAL A 102 -28.07 -28.59 14.04
C VAL A 102 -27.36 -28.19 12.76
N PHE A 103 -26.19 -27.57 12.92
CA PHE A 103 -25.36 -27.10 11.83
C PHE A 103 -24.14 -27.99 11.66
N GLU A 104 -23.79 -28.27 10.40
CA GLU A 104 -22.53 -28.90 10.03
C GLU A 104 -21.61 -27.83 9.42
N TYR A 105 -20.41 -27.70 9.99
CA TYR A 105 -19.43 -26.71 9.56
C TYR A 105 -18.00 -27.26 9.71
N GLN A 106 -17.12 -26.89 8.78
CA GLN A 106 -15.70 -27.29 8.81
C GLN A 106 -14.88 -26.45 9.80
N PHE A 107 -15.30 -25.21 10.04
CA PHE A 107 -14.68 -24.25 10.95
C PHE A 107 -15.76 -23.35 11.55
N LEU A 108 -15.53 -22.88 12.78
CA LEU A 108 -16.47 -21.99 13.46
C LEU A 108 -16.41 -20.60 12.80
N SER A 109 -17.48 -20.24 12.09
CA SER A 109 -17.60 -18.94 11.40
C SER A 109 -18.44 -17.96 12.20
N VAL A 110 -18.32 -16.68 11.85
CA VAL A 110 -19.08 -15.57 12.49
C VAL A 110 -20.58 -15.73 12.26
N ASN A 111 -20.97 -16.32 11.13
CA ASN A 111 -22.35 -16.68 10.85
C ASN A 111 -22.93 -17.64 11.92
N VAL A 112 -22.13 -18.61 12.38
CA VAL A 112 -22.54 -19.57 13.43
C VAL A 112 -22.55 -18.90 14.81
N GLU A 113 -21.52 -18.11 15.12
CA GLU A 113 -21.37 -17.47 16.43
C GLU A 113 -22.48 -16.45 16.74
N TYR A 114 -22.84 -15.60 15.78
CA TYR A 114 -23.92 -14.62 15.93
C TYR A 114 -25.29 -15.13 15.44
N ASN A 115 -25.37 -16.41 15.03
CA ASN A 115 -26.58 -17.04 14.48
C ASN A 115 -27.20 -16.25 13.29
N LEU A 116 -26.33 -15.71 12.43
CA LEU A 116 -26.70 -14.98 11.20
C LEU A 116 -26.71 -15.95 10.03
N ILE A 117 -27.86 -16.55 9.78
CA ILE A 117 -28.04 -17.62 8.78
C ILE A 117 -29.01 -17.20 7.68
N CYS A 118 -28.92 -17.87 6.53
CA CYS A 118 -29.85 -17.69 5.41
C CYS A 118 -29.89 -16.25 4.88
N LYS A 119 -31.00 -15.52 5.12
CA LYS A 119 -31.12 -14.11 4.70
C LYS A 119 -30.06 -13.28 5.41
N ASP A 120 -29.88 -13.44 6.71
CA ASP A 120 -28.98 -12.58 7.49
C ASP A 120 -27.49 -12.84 7.24
N ALA A 121 -27.15 -13.92 6.52
CA ALA A 121 -25.77 -14.18 6.08
C ALA A 121 -25.22 -13.10 5.14
N TYR A 122 -26.09 -12.34 4.45
CA TYR A 122 -25.63 -11.21 3.63
C TYR A 122 -24.95 -10.12 4.49
N LEU A 123 -25.34 -9.96 5.77
CA LEU A 123 -24.79 -8.92 6.65
C LEU A 123 -23.30 -9.15 6.91
N VAL A 124 -22.91 -10.41 7.10
CA VAL A 124 -21.50 -10.79 7.29
C VAL A 124 -20.71 -10.61 6.00
N LYS A 125 -21.28 -10.96 4.84
CA LYS A 125 -20.67 -10.68 3.54
C LYS A 125 -20.50 -9.18 3.30
N ASN A 126 -21.49 -8.37 3.67
CA ASN A 126 -21.42 -6.91 3.58
C ASN A 126 -20.31 -6.34 4.48
N SER A 127 -20.09 -6.91 5.66
CA SER A 127 -18.97 -6.51 6.53
C SER A 127 -17.61 -6.61 5.84
N ILE A 128 -17.38 -7.66 5.06
CA ILE A 128 -16.14 -7.85 4.29
C ILE A 128 -16.01 -6.77 3.21
N SER A 129 -17.09 -6.49 2.47
CA SER A 129 -17.10 -5.44 1.45
C SER A 129 -16.81 -4.05 2.03
N VAL A 130 -17.42 -3.70 3.17
CA VAL A 130 -17.19 -2.40 3.81
C VAL A 130 -15.81 -2.33 4.48
N GLN A 131 -15.26 -3.46 4.94
CA GLN A 131 -13.85 -3.52 5.35
C GLN A 131 -12.91 -3.19 4.18
N MET A 132 -13.19 -3.67 2.96
CA MET A 132 -12.40 -3.33 1.78
C MET A 132 -12.50 -1.84 1.41
N LEU A 133 -13.68 -1.24 1.58
CA LEU A 133 -13.83 0.21 1.49
C LEU A 133 -12.92 0.92 2.53
N GLY A 134 -12.88 0.41 3.76
CA GLY A 134 -11.98 0.89 4.80
C GLY A 134 -10.52 0.83 4.35
N VAL A 135 -10.07 -0.30 3.79
CA VAL A 135 -8.72 -0.47 3.23
C VAL A 135 -8.43 0.58 2.15
N LEU A 136 -9.36 0.80 1.22
CA LEU A 136 -9.21 1.77 0.13
C LEU A 136 -9.00 3.20 0.68
N VAL A 137 -9.86 3.63 1.60
CA VAL A 137 -9.77 4.96 2.22
C VAL A 137 -8.49 5.07 3.04
N GLY A 138 -8.11 4.01 3.74
CA GLY A 138 -6.86 3.90 4.49
C GLY A 138 -5.63 4.11 3.62
N ASN A 139 -5.58 3.45 2.46
CA ASN A 139 -4.47 3.58 1.51
C ASN A 139 -4.25 5.03 1.09
N PHE A 140 -5.33 5.75 0.79
CA PHE A 140 -5.26 7.14 0.33
C PHE A 140 -4.75 8.08 1.45
N VAL A 141 -5.35 7.99 2.65
CA VAL A 141 -5.01 8.87 3.78
C VAL A 141 -3.58 8.61 4.26
N PHE A 142 -3.22 7.35 4.46
CA PHE A 142 -1.90 7.01 4.97
C PHE A 142 -0.80 7.09 3.92
N GLY A 143 -1.13 7.06 2.62
CA GLY A 143 -0.18 7.41 1.56
C GLY A 143 0.37 8.83 1.74
N GLN A 144 -0.53 9.80 1.88
CA GLN A 144 -0.15 11.20 2.13
C GLN A 144 0.52 11.40 3.49
N PHE A 145 0.04 10.69 4.52
CA PHE A 145 0.62 10.74 5.86
C PHE A 145 2.05 10.20 5.88
N SER A 146 2.31 9.09 5.19
CA SER A 146 3.63 8.45 5.06
C SER A 146 4.67 9.38 4.42
N ASP A 147 4.26 10.10 3.38
CA ASP A 147 5.13 11.04 2.68
C ASP A 147 5.43 12.30 3.52
N SER A 148 4.50 12.69 4.39
CA SER A 148 4.61 13.89 5.21
C SER A 148 5.38 13.67 6.51
N TYR A 149 5.02 12.64 7.28
CA TYR A 149 5.53 12.39 8.63
C TYR A 149 6.66 11.36 8.70
N GLY A 150 6.89 10.62 7.61
CA GLY A 150 7.91 9.59 7.52
C GLY A 150 7.32 8.19 7.51
N ARG A 151 8.08 7.27 6.93
CA ARG A 151 7.59 5.93 6.58
C ARG A 151 7.58 5.06 7.83
N LYS A 152 8.66 5.11 8.64
CA LYS A 152 8.77 4.36 9.88
C LYS A 152 7.69 4.72 10.90
N LEU A 153 7.45 6.02 11.12
CA LEU A 153 6.44 6.47 12.08
C LEU A 153 5.03 6.01 11.67
N THR A 154 4.71 6.13 10.38
CA THR A 154 3.42 5.72 9.83
C THR A 154 3.19 4.23 10.03
N ILE A 155 4.16 3.39 9.67
CA ILE A 155 4.08 1.94 9.87
C ILE A 155 3.90 1.60 11.35
N PHE A 156 4.64 2.25 12.25
CA PHE A 156 4.54 2.03 13.68
C PHE A 156 3.15 2.36 14.26
N ILE A 157 2.60 3.53 13.89
CA ILE A 157 1.26 3.94 14.31
C ILE A 157 0.21 2.95 13.79
N SER A 158 0.23 2.64 12.49
CA SER A 158 -0.73 1.71 11.88
C SER A 158 -0.67 0.34 12.55
N LEU A 159 0.51 -0.18 12.85
CA LEU A 159 0.67 -1.46 13.53
C LEU A 159 0.10 -1.49 14.94
N ILE A 160 0.35 -0.44 15.74
CA ILE A 160 -0.23 -0.33 17.10
C ILE A 160 -1.75 -0.28 17.00
N CYS A 161 -2.28 0.57 16.12
CA CYS A 161 -3.72 0.70 15.94
C CYS A 161 -4.37 -0.61 15.50
N ILE A 162 -3.79 -1.33 14.52
CA ILE A 162 -4.28 -2.66 14.10
C ILE A 162 -4.29 -3.62 15.29
N THR A 163 -3.20 -3.68 16.07
CA THR A 163 -3.09 -4.60 17.20
C THR A 163 -4.14 -4.32 18.26
N VAL A 164 -4.29 -3.05 18.65
CA VAL A 164 -5.27 -2.62 19.67
C VAL A 164 -6.70 -2.88 19.18
N THR A 165 -7.04 -2.45 17.96
CA THR A 165 -8.39 -2.65 17.44
C THR A 165 -8.71 -4.12 17.22
N SER A 166 -7.74 -4.94 16.77
CA SER A 166 -7.93 -6.39 16.63
C SER A 166 -8.14 -7.08 17.97
N PHE A 167 -7.40 -6.66 19.01
CA PHE A 167 -7.61 -7.14 20.37
C PHE A 167 -9.01 -6.81 20.88
N ILE A 168 -9.47 -5.57 20.68
CA ILE A 168 -10.84 -5.17 21.04
C ILE A 168 -11.87 -5.98 20.24
N ASN A 169 -11.62 -6.23 18.95
CA ASN A 169 -12.51 -7.01 18.09
C ASN A 169 -12.68 -8.47 18.55
N ALA A 170 -11.67 -9.05 19.22
CA ALA A 170 -11.76 -10.41 19.76
C ALA A 170 -12.73 -10.54 20.94
N TYR A 171 -13.06 -9.44 21.62
CA TYR A 171 -14.02 -9.42 22.74
C TYR A 171 -15.40 -8.89 22.32
N ALA A 172 -15.66 -8.71 21.03
CA ALA A 172 -16.93 -8.18 20.54
C ALA A 172 -18.06 -9.21 20.74
N THR A 173 -19.01 -8.91 21.63
CA THR A 173 -20.17 -9.78 21.92
C THR A 173 -21.39 -9.50 21.03
N SER A 174 -21.39 -8.39 20.29
CA SER A 174 -22.46 -8.00 19.38
C SER A 174 -21.93 -7.84 17.96
N PHE A 175 -22.73 -8.28 16.98
CA PHE A 175 -22.39 -8.19 15.57
C PHE A 175 -22.17 -6.74 15.10
N GLU A 176 -22.95 -5.79 15.61
CA GLU A 176 -22.80 -4.37 15.25
C GLU A 176 -21.42 -3.81 15.67
N VAL A 177 -20.98 -4.15 16.88
CA VAL A 177 -19.67 -3.72 17.40
C VAL A 177 -18.55 -4.36 16.58
N PHE A 178 -18.68 -5.65 16.28
CA PHE A 178 -17.76 -6.37 15.41
C PHE A 178 -17.70 -5.71 14.02
N TYR A 179 -18.84 -5.39 13.42
CA TYR A 179 -18.95 -4.77 12.10
C TYR A 179 -18.20 -3.43 12.04
N TRP A 180 -18.40 -2.52 12.99
CA TRP A 180 -17.71 -1.22 13.00
C TRP A 180 -16.21 -1.33 13.29
N LEU A 181 -15.81 -2.20 14.22
CA LEU A 181 -14.40 -2.43 14.51
C LEU A 181 -13.65 -2.97 13.29
N ARG A 182 -14.32 -3.76 12.44
CA ARG A 182 -13.74 -4.29 11.20
C ARG A 182 -13.41 -3.22 10.17
N ILE A 183 -14.25 -2.19 10.06
CA ILE A 183 -13.97 -1.04 9.19
C ILE A 183 -12.71 -0.31 9.66
N VAL A 184 -12.59 -0.12 10.98
CA VAL A 184 -11.42 0.52 11.60
C VAL A 184 -10.15 -0.30 11.37
N VAL A 185 -10.20 -1.62 11.55
CA VAL A 185 -9.06 -2.51 11.22
C VAL A 185 -8.70 -2.43 9.74
N GLY A 186 -9.71 -2.42 8.84
CA GLY A 186 -9.52 -2.27 7.40
C GLY A 186 -8.78 -0.97 7.06
N PHE A 187 -9.20 0.15 7.64
CA PHE A 187 -8.57 1.46 7.46
C PHE A 187 -7.08 1.46 7.81
N PHE A 188 -6.71 0.95 8.99
CA PHE A 188 -5.30 0.90 9.38
C PHE A 188 -4.50 -0.16 8.59
N SER A 189 -5.12 -1.28 8.22
CA SER A 189 -4.50 -2.33 7.41
C SER A 189 -4.14 -1.85 6.00
N GLY A 190 -5.01 -1.03 5.40
CA GLY A 190 -4.69 -0.35 4.14
C GLY A 190 -3.48 0.55 4.29
N GLY A 191 -3.52 1.46 5.27
CA GLY A 191 -2.40 2.38 5.50
C GLY A 191 -1.06 1.70 5.75
N LEU A 192 -1.07 0.58 6.48
CA LEU A 192 0.11 -0.27 6.68
C LEU A 192 0.62 -0.84 5.35
N SER A 193 -0.26 -1.35 4.51
CA SER A 193 0.08 -1.97 3.22
C SER A 193 0.73 -0.96 2.28
N THR A 194 0.16 0.24 2.17
CA THR A 194 0.73 1.33 1.37
C THR A 194 2.09 1.78 1.91
N ALA A 195 2.21 2.01 3.22
CA ALA A 195 3.45 2.51 3.81
C ALA A 195 4.60 1.50 3.69
N ILE A 196 4.33 0.20 3.90
CA ILE A 196 5.34 -0.86 3.72
C ILE A 196 5.78 -0.97 2.26
N GLY A 197 4.85 -0.89 1.30
CA GLY A 197 5.17 -0.97 -0.13
C GLY A 197 6.18 0.10 -0.55
N VAL A 198 5.91 1.36 -0.18
CA VAL A 198 6.81 2.49 -0.46
C VAL A 198 8.13 2.34 0.28
N TYR A 199 8.08 1.98 1.57
CA TYR A 199 9.27 1.82 2.40
C TYR A 199 10.23 0.74 1.86
N THR A 200 9.69 -0.34 1.30
CA THR A 200 10.48 -1.40 0.65
C THR A 200 11.13 -0.88 -0.62
N MET A 201 10.37 -0.19 -1.48
CA MET A 201 10.88 0.35 -2.75
C MET A 201 12.01 1.37 -2.56
N GLU A 202 11.99 2.12 -1.45
CA GLU A 202 13.01 3.12 -1.14
C GLU A 202 14.28 2.56 -0.53
N ASN A 203 14.21 1.42 0.16
CA ASN A 203 15.39 0.77 0.76
C ASN A 203 16.00 -0.31 -0.13
N VAL A 204 15.29 -0.77 -1.17
CA VAL A 204 15.73 -1.82 -2.08
C VAL A 204 16.32 -1.22 -3.37
N PRO A 205 17.47 -1.72 -3.85
CA PRO A 205 18.08 -1.28 -5.11
C PRO A 205 17.23 -1.56 -6.33
N THR A 206 17.21 -0.63 -7.29
CA THR A 206 16.37 -0.65 -8.50
C THR A 206 16.44 -1.95 -9.29
N ARG A 207 17.61 -2.60 -9.35
CA ARG A 207 17.81 -3.87 -10.07
C ARG A 207 17.03 -5.06 -9.51
N HIS A 208 16.72 -5.05 -8.21
CA HIS A 208 16.06 -6.17 -7.52
C HIS A 208 14.65 -5.85 -7.05
N ARG A 209 14.19 -4.60 -7.22
CA ARG A 209 12.86 -4.15 -6.76
C ARG A 209 11.74 -5.08 -7.21
N MET A 210 11.69 -5.45 -8.48
CA MET A 210 10.59 -6.25 -9.03
C MET A 210 10.49 -7.66 -8.45
N TRP A 211 11.63 -8.35 -8.26
CA TRP A 211 11.61 -9.68 -7.65
C TRP A 211 11.26 -9.61 -6.16
N VAL A 212 11.86 -8.66 -5.44
CA VAL A 212 11.63 -8.47 -4.00
C VAL A 212 10.19 -8.09 -3.71
N THR A 213 9.58 -7.17 -4.45
CA THR A 213 8.16 -6.82 -4.26
C THR A 213 7.23 -7.97 -4.59
N THR A 214 7.60 -8.83 -5.55
CA THR A 214 6.84 -10.04 -5.88
C THR A 214 6.99 -11.11 -4.81
N ASP A 215 8.16 -11.20 -4.15
CA ASP A 215 8.43 -12.14 -3.06
C ASP A 215 7.70 -11.73 -1.77
N THR A 216 7.70 -10.44 -1.45
CA THR A 216 6.91 -9.87 -0.33
C THR A 216 5.40 -10.08 -0.51
N ALA A 217 4.94 -10.27 -1.76
CA ALA A 217 3.55 -10.59 -2.06
C ALA A 217 3.21 -12.10 -1.96
N LYS A 218 4.21 -12.98 -1.75
CA LYS A 218 4.04 -14.45 -1.77
C LYS A 218 4.34 -15.16 -0.45
N SER A 219 5.10 -14.55 0.46
CA SER A 219 5.50 -15.17 1.72
C SER A 219 4.44 -14.98 2.81
N GLU A 220 3.69 -16.05 3.10
CA GLU A 220 2.56 -16.01 4.04
C GLU A 220 2.55 -17.22 5.00
N CYS A 221 3.48 -17.25 5.96
CA CYS A 221 3.25 -17.97 7.22
C CYS A 221 4.25 -17.56 8.32
N SER A 222 3.68 -17.28 9.50
CA SER A 222 4.30 -17.35 10.84
C SER A 222 4.81 -16.07 11.53
N THR A 223 4.30 -15.93 12.76
CA THR A 223 4.70 -15.10 13.91
C THR A 223 4.07 -13.71 14.07
N PHE A 224 3.51 -13.49 15.27
CA PHE A 224 2.72 -12.31 15.67
C PHE A 224 3.45 -11.36 16.64
N PHE A 225 4.54 -11.80 17.27
CA PHE A 225 5.12 -11.08 18.40
C PHE A 225 6.47 -10.41 18.10
N LEU A 226 7.12 -10.73 16.97
CA LEU A 226 8.44 -10.20 16.61
C LEU A 226 8.38 -8.88 15.81
N SER A 227 7.26 -8.58 15.16
CA SER A 227 7.13 -7.46 14.21
C SER A 227 7.32 -6.06 14.84
N MET A 228 6.84 -5.87 16.07
CA MET A 228 6.95 -4.56 16.76
C MET A 228 8.36 -4.28 17.29
N ILE A 229 9.13 -5.32 17.53
CA ILE A 229 10.54 -5.21 17.92
C ILE A 229 11.38 -4.92 16.68
N CYS A 230 11.10 -5.59 15.55
CA CYS A 230 11.81 -5.40 14.29
C CYS A 230 11.80 -3.94 13.80
N ILE A 231 10.65 -3.25 13.85
CA ILE A 231 10.58 -1.85 13.41
C ILE A 231 11.41 -0.89 14.26
N CYS A 232 11.58 -1.16 15.55
CA CYS A 232 12.43 -0.34 16.41
C CYS A 232 13.88 -0.30 15.90
N PHE A 233 14.37 -1.43 15.37
CA PHE A 233 15.74 -1.57 14.85
C PHE A 233 15.91 -1.08 13.40
N LEU A 234 14.83 -0.91 12.63
CA LEU A 234 14.91 -0.41 11.26
C LEU A 234 15.18 1.11 11.21
N PHE A 235 16.00 1.56 10.26
CA PHE A 235 16.26 2.99 10.06
C PHE A 235 15.19 3.65 9.20
N GLU A 236 14.99 4.96 9.38
CA GLU A 236 14.13 5.71 8.44
C GLU A 236 14.69 5.65 7.02
N SER A 237 13.80 5.68 6.02
CA SER A 237 14.19 5.60 4.61
C SER A 237 15.19 6.70 4.24
N PRO A 238 16.37 6.35 3.69
CA PRO A 238 17.37 7.35 3.32
C PRO A 238 16.88 8.27 2.19
N LEU A 239 16.08 7.75 1.25
CA LEU A 239 15.50 8.53 0.17
C LEU A 239 14.50 9.58 0.70
N TRP A 240 13.67 9.21 1.67
CA TRP A 240 12.76 10.16 2.33
C TRP A 240 13.52 11.31 2.99
N LEU A 241 14.60 10.99 3.70
CA LEU A 241 15.40 11.99 4.40
C LEU A 241 16.03 13.00 3.43
N VAL A 242 16.48 12.54 2.27
CA VAL A 242 17.00 13.43 1.22
C VAL A 242 15.87 14.25 0.58
N GLN A 243 14.68 13.68 0.37
CA GLN A 243 13.53 14.42 -0.16
C GLN A 243 13.05 15.53 0.78
N LYS A 244 13.20 15.34 2.11
CA LYS A 244 12.84 16.32 3.14
C LYS A 244 13.98 17.27 3.52
N ASP A 245 15.03 17.33 2.70
CA ASP A 245 16.22 18.18 2.91
C ASP A 245 16.95 17.94 4.25
N ARG A 246 16.82 16.73 4.82
CA ARG A 246 17.49 16.30 6.06
C ARG A 246 18.80 15.58 5.75
N PHE A 247 19.70 16.26 5.03
CA PHE A 247 20.94 15.68 4.49
C PHE A 247 21.85 15.06 5.57
N GLU A 248 22.01 15.71 6.72
CA GLU A 248 22.81 15.15 7.83
C GLU A 248 22.24 13.84 8.38
N ALA A 249 20.92 13.74 8.49
CA ALA A 249 20.27 12.51 8.94
C ALA A 249 20.44 11.39 7.91
N ALA A 250 20.32 11.71 6.62
CA ALA A 250 20.56 10.76 5.53
C ALA A 250 22.01 10.22 5.57
N ARG A 251 23.02 11.09 5.71
CA ARG A 251 24.44 10.71 5.87
C ARG A 251 24.64 9.73 7.02
N ARG A 252 24.04 10.00 8.18
CA ARG A 252 24.12 9.10 9.36
C ARG A 252 23.50 7.73 9.08
N VAL A 253 22.35 7.68 8.40
CA VAL A 253 21.69 6.41 8.05
C VAL A 253 22.56 5.61 7.08
N PHE A 254 23.03 6.22 5.99
CA PHE A 254 23.96 5.57 5.07
C PHE A 254 25.21 5.06 5.78
N SER A 255 25.74 5.82 6.74
CA SER A 255 26.95 5.43 7.49
C SER A 255 26.72 4.17 8.32
N LYS A 256 25.55 4.07 8.94
CA LYS A 256 25.15 2.88 9.69
C LYS A 256 24.92 1.68 8.76
N ILE A 257 24.22 1.86 7.64
CA ILE A 257 23.96 0.79 6.66
C ILE A 257 25.28 0.21 6.14
N GLN A 258 26.22 1.06 5.72
CA GLN A 258 27.51 0.60 5.19
C GLN A 258 28.39 -0.09 6.24
N ARG A 259 28.32 0.34 7.51
CA ARG A 259 28.99 -0.37 8.62
C ARG A 259 28.41 -1.77 8.81
N ILE A 260 27.09 -1.92 8.76
CA ILE A 260 26.42 -3.23 8.90
C ILE A 260 26.74 -4.14 7.69
N ASP A 261 26.83 -3.55 6.50
CA ASP A 261 27.19 -4.27 5.27
C ASP A 261 28.69 -4.63 5.20
N GLY A 262 29.52 -4.16 6.14
CA GLY A 262 30.96 -4.43 6.15
C GLY A 262 31.73 -3.72 5.04
N ARG A 263 31.17 -2.68 4.42
CA ARG A 263 31.80 -1.88 3.35
C ARG A 263 32.35 -0.54 3.82
N SER A 264 32.57 -0.37 5.12
CA SER A 264 32.98 0.93 5.70
C SER A 264 34.31 1.48 5.17
N GLU A 265 35.10 0.67 4.45
CA GLU A 265 36.40 1.06 3.89
C GLU A 265 36.35 1.55 2.43
N ASP A 266 35.20 1.48 1.74
CA ASP A 266 35.08 2.00 0.35
C ASP A 266 35.02 3.54 0.35
N LYS A 267 36.20 4.17 0.48
CA LYS A 267 36.37 5.62 0.47
C LYS A 267 35.86 6.25 -0.83
N LEU A 268 35.97 5.54 -1.95
CA LEU A 268 35.55 6.04 -3.26
C LEU A 268 34.02 6.12 -3.34
N GLY A 269 33.31 5.08 -2.91
CA GLY A 269 31.85 5.09 -2.83
C GLY A 269 31.30 6.16 -1.89
N TRP A 270 31.98 6.40 -0.76
CA TRP A 270 31.64 7.48 0.17
C TRP A 270 31.78 8.88 -0.43
N GLN A 271 32.86 9.14 -1.18
CA GLN A 271 33.06 10.42 -1.85
C GLN A 271 31.98 10.68 -2.90
N GLU A 272 31.64 9.68 -3.71
CA GLU A 272 30.59 9.80 -4.72
C GLU A 272 29.19 10.03 -4.09
N LEU A 273 28.91 9.40 -2.95
CA LEU A 273 27.67 9.62 -2.22
C LEU A 273 27.60 11.04 -1.65
N GLU A 274 28.70 11.53 -1.09
CA GLU A 274 28.79 12.88 -0.53
C GLU A 274 28.60 13.93 -1.63
N GLU A 275 29.26 13.77 -2.77
CA GLU A 275 29.09 14.61 -3.97
C GLU A 275 27.63 14.64 -4.43
N ALA A 276 26.96 13.48 -4.46
CA ALA A 276 25.55 13.38 -4.84
C ALA A 276 24.61 14.07 -3.82
N LEU A 277 24.92 13.99 -2.52
CA LEU A 277 24.15 14.65 -1.46
C LEU A 277 24.35 16.17 -1.49
N GLU A 278 25.58 16.65 -1.68
CA GLU A 278 25.91 18.07 -1.83
C GLU A 278 25.20 18.67 -3.04
N TYR A 279 25.24 17.98 -4.18
CA TYR A 279 24.50 18.39 -5.38
C TYR A 279 22.99 18.55 -5.12
N ARG A 280 22.38 17.60 -4.40
CA ARG A 280 20.95 17.67 -4.03
C ARG A 280 20.67 18.80 -3.04
N GLN A 281 21.59 19.06 -2.12
CA GLN A 281 21.50 20.15 -1.16
C GLN A 281 21.51 21.51 -1.86
N GLN A 282 22.41 21.71 -2.82
CA GLN A 282 22.46 22.94 -3.63
C GLN A 282 21.14 23.17 -4.38
N ILE A 283 20.58 22.13 -5.00
CA ILE A 283 19.27 22.22 -5.67
C ILE A 283 18.17 22.62 -4.69
N ALA A 284 18.17 22.07 -3.47
CA ALA A 284 17.16 22.40 -2.46
C ALA A 284 17.25 23.87 -2.03
N GLU A 285 18.45 24.41 -1.85
CA GLU A 285 18.67 25.81 -1.49
C GLU A 285 18.18 26.79 -2.57
N THR A 286 18.26 26.39 -3.84
CA THR A 286 17.73 27.20 -4.97
C THR A 286 16.22 27.14 -5.15
N ARG A 287 15.49 26.25 -4.44
CA ARG A 287 14.03 26.13 -4.60
C ARG A 287 13.30 27.31 -3.95
N PRO A 288 12.40 28.01 -4.67
CA PRO A 288 11.60 29.08 -4.08
C PRO A 288 10.61 28.52 -3.04
N LYS A 289 10.72 28.98 -1.78
CA LYS A 289 9.90 28.56 -0.61
C LYS A 289 8.38 28.70 -0.79
N LYS A 290 7.91 29.39 -1.84
CA LYS A 290 6.48 29.62 -2.13
C LYS A 290 5.82 28.44 -2.88
N ALA A 291 6.61 27.51 -3.43
CA ALA A 291 6.10 26.34 -4.16
C ALA A 291 5.57 25.21 -3.26
N GLU A 292 5.96 25.17 -1.98
CA GLU A 292 5.62 24.08 -1.04
C GLU A 292 4.12 24.02 -0.69
N LYS A 293 3.42 25.17 -0.67
CA LYS A 293 1.96 25.20 -0.43
C LYS A 293 1.11 24.95 -1.67
N ILE A 294 1.65 25.14 -2.87
CA ILE A 294 0.88 25.04 -4.12
C ILE A 294 0.81 23.58 -4.61
N HIS A 295 1.83 22.77 -4.31
CA HIS A 295 1.92 21.40 -4.84
C HIS A 295 0.93 20.39 -4.20
N VAL A 296 0.54 20.59 -2.93
CA VAL A 296 -0.42 19.70 -2.25
C VAL A 296 -1.85 19.95 -2.72
N LEU A 297 -2.21 21.22 -3.00
CA LEU A 297 -3.53 21.59 -3.52
C LEU A 297 -3.67 21.32 -5.02
N SER A 298 -2.61 21.47 -5.82
CA SER A 298 -2.68 21.18 -7.26
C SER A 298 -2.86 19.69 -7.55
N HIS A 299 -2.29 18.80 -6.72
CA HIS A 299 -2.53 17.35 -6.86
C HIS A 299 -3.96 16.94 -6.49
N LEU A 300 -4.62 17.63 -5.55
CA LEU A 300 -6.03 17.40 -5.21
C LEU A 300 -6.98 17.85 -6.33
N VAL A 301 -6.70 18.98 -6.97
CA VAL A 301 -7.55 19.52 -8.06
C VAL A 301 -7.34 18.77 -9.38
N HIS A 302 -6.11 18.39 -9.73
CA HIS A 302 -5.86 17.61 -10.96
C HIS A 302 -6.30 16.13 -10.88
N LEU A 303 -6.49 15.58 -9.68
CA LEU A 303 -7.09 14.25 -9.53
C LEU A 303 -8.61 14.27 -9.76
N GLU A 304 -9.29 15.37 -9.40
CA GLU A 304 -10.72 15.56 -9.69
C GLU A 304 -10.93 15.74 -11.21
N ASP A 305 -10.04 16.47 -11.88
CA ASP A 305 -10.10 16.66 -13.34
C ASP A 305 -9.73 15.39 -14.13
N ALA A 306 -8.71 14.62 -13.71
CA ALA A 306 -8.29 13.41 -14.42
C ALA A 306 -9.28 12.23 -14.27
N VAL A 307 -9.95 12.11 -13.12
CA VAL A 307 -10.96 11.06 -12.88
C VAL A 307 -12.29 11.38 -13.57
N LEU A 308 -12.61 12.67 -13.74
CA LEU A 308 -13.81 13.09 -14.50
C LEU A 308 -13.61 12.99 -16.02
N ASP A 309 -12.40 13.20 -16.55
CA ASP A 309 -12.13 13.04 -17.98
C ASP A 309 -12.07 11.56 -18.42
N GLU A 310 -11.53 10.64 -17.61
CA GLU A 310 -11.48 9.21 -17.96
C GLU A 310 -12.86 8.53 -17.99
N HIS A 311 -13.85 9.02 -17.22
CA HIS A 311 -15.18 8.42 -17.17
C HIS A 311 -16.24 9.07 -18.10
N PHE A 312 -16.03 10.30 -18.59
CA PHE A 312 -16.96 10.97 -19.52
C PHE A 312 -16.43 11.15 -20.95
N GLY A 313 -15.15 10.87 -21.23
CA GLY A 313 -14.54 11.01 -22.56
C GLY A 313 -14.88 9.92 -23.60
N PHE A 314 -15.68 8.92 -23.25
CA PHE A 314 -15.96 7.75 -24.12
C PHE A 314 -16.95 7.99 -25.28
N TRP A 315 -17.39 9.23 -25.52
CA TRP A 315 -18.42 9.56 -26.53
C TRP A 315 -18.02 10.61 -27.59
N ASN A 316 -16.74 10.72 -27.98
CA ASN A 316 -16.43 11.47 -29.21
C ASN A 316 -15.25 10.91 -30.01
N TRP A 317 -15.56 9.88 -30.80
CA TRP A 317 -14.74 9.50 -31.95
C TRP A 317 -15.00 10.44 -33.12
N ARG A 318 -14.12 11.40 -33.38
CA ARG A 318 -13.81 11.87 -34.74
C ARG A 318 -12.57 12.76 -34.75
N HIS A 319 -11.61 12.32 -35.58
CA HIS A 319 -10.41 13.03 -36.00
C HIS A 319 -9.33 13.24 -34.94
N PHE A 320 -8.31 12.38 -34.94
CA PHE A 320 -6.95 12.85 -35.21
C PHE A 320 -6.11 11.70 -35.79
N SER A 321 -5.70 11.89 -37.04
CA SER A 321 -4.92 10.93 -37.82
C SER A 321 -3.50 10.82 -37.26
N CYS A 322 -3.07 9.59 -36.98
CA CYS A 322 -1.70 9.23 -36.66
C CYS A 322 -0.89 9.15 -37.96
N GLN A 323 0.16 9.96 -38.08
CA GLN A 323 1.13 9.90 -39.19
C GLN A 323 2.50 9.63 -38.58
N LEU A 324 2.82 8.35 -38.36
CA LEU A 324 4.16 7.72 -38.36
C LEU A 324 4.14 6.41 -37.57
N CYS A 325 3.77 5.31 -38.22
CA CYS A 325 4.38 3.97 -38.09
C CYS A 325 3.66 2.99 -39.05
N PRO A 326 4.35 2.44 -40.08
CA PRO A 326 3.80 1.37 -40.89
C PRO A 326 4.12 -0.01 -40.31
N ASN A 327 3.09 -0.87 -40.29
CA ASN A 327 3.14 -2.34 -40.35
C ASN A 327 3.85 -3.11 -39.22
N VAL A 328 3.08 -3.49 -38.21
CA VAL A 328 3.03 -4.90 -37.74
C VAL A 328 1.55 -5.28 -37.59
N GLN A 329 1.07 -6.14 -38.50
CA GLN A 329 -0.26 -6.75 -38.44
C GLN A 329 -0.26 -7.95 -37.48
N HIS A 330 -1.38 -8.04 -36.74
CA HIS A 330 -1.99 -9.24 -36.16
C HIS A 330 -1.36 -9.91 -34.94
N GLY A 331 -1.99 -9.66 -33.78
CA GLY A 331 -1.87 -10.45 -32.57
C GLY A 331 -2.75 -9.95 -31.41
N GLU A 332 -3.90 -9.32 -31.67
CA GLU A 332 -4.85 -8.90 -30.62
C GLU A 332 -5.79 -10.06 -30.28
N ALA A 333 -5.29 -11.02 -29.50
CA ALA A 333 -6.14 -12.06 -28.89
C ALA A 333 -5.61 -12.66 -27.56
N GLU A 334 -4.43 -12.27 -27.07
CA GLU A 334 -3.83 -12.92 -25.88
C GLU A 334 -3.93 -12.13 -24.56
N TRP A 335 -4.31 -10.85 -24.57
CA TRP A 335 -4.37 -10.05 -23.34
C TRP A 335 -5.73 -10.08 -22.62
N ILE A 336 -6.82 -10.38 -23.34
CA ILE A 336 -8.17 -10.42 -22.75
C ILE A 336 -8.38 -11.73 -21.95
N THR A 337 -7.75 -12.83 -22.36
CA THR A 337 -7.79 -14.11 -21.63
C THR A 337 -6.96 -14.10 -20.34
N LEU A 338 -5.91 -13.27 -20.23
CA LEU A 338 -5.13 -13.14 -18.99
C LEU A 338 -5.85 -12.31 -17.92
N LEU A 339 -6.71 -11.37 -18.31
CA LEU A 339 -7.51 -10.59 -17.36
C LEU A 339 -8.75 -11.36 -16.87
N GLU A 340 -9.33 -12.25 -17.68
CA GLU A 340 -10.40 -13.16 -17.21
C GLU A 340 -9.89 -14.27 -16.28
N GLN A 341 -8.63 -14.71 -16.39
CA GLN A 341 -8.05 -15.67 -15.44
C GLN A 341 -7.74 -15.05 -14.06
N TYR A 342 -7.50 -13.74 -13.98
CA TYR A 342 -7.24 -13.06 -12.70
C TYR A 342 -8.52 -12.79 -11.89
N PHE A 343 -9.69 -12.75 -12.55
CA PHE A 343 -10.99 -12.49 -11.90
C PHE A 343 -11.81 -13.75 -11.57
N THR A 344 -11.39 -14.94 -12.00
CA THR A 344 -12.16 -16.20 -11.82
C THR A 344 -11.65 -17.12 -10.70
N TRP A 345 -10.71 -16.67 -9.87
CA TRP A 345 -10.38 -17.30 -8.59
C TRP A 345 -10.78 -16.40 -7.42
N SER A 346 -12.08 -16.22 -7.22
CA SER A 346 -12.72 -15.84 -5.95
C SER A 346 -14.14 -16.38 -5.93
#